data_AF-A0A484KQK5-F1
#
_entry.id   AF-A0A484KQK5-F1
#
_cell.length_a   1.000
_cell.length_b   1.000
_cell.length_c   1.000
_cell.angle_alpha   90.00
_cell.angle_beta   90.00
_cell.angle_gamma   90.00
#
_symmetry.space_group_name_H-M   'P 1'
#
loop_
_entity.id
_entity.type
_entity.pdbx_description
1 polymer ?
#
loop_
_entity_poly.entity_id
_entity_poly.type
_entity_poly.pdbx_seq_one_letter_code
_entity_poly.pdbx_strand_id
1 'polypeptide(L)'
;MRKPETRNLIEQASKEKRVLLTRDAKLLRHSYLIENQIYRVKSLLKNEQLTEVIETFKLEISEDQLMSRCTKCNGRFIQKALTTEEAVKAAQGFQVIPSCLFDKNLEFWQCIVCKQLYWEGGQYHNAVQKFIDICKLKD
;
A
#
# COMPACT_ATOMS: atom_id res chain seq x y z
N MET A 1 -4.50 -10.65 -8.31
CA MET A 1 -5.17 -9.45 -8.85
C MET A 1 -5.03 -9.47 -10.36
N ARG A 2 -6.11 -9.22 -11.11
CA ARG A 2 -6.02 -9.03 -12.56
C ARG A 2 -5.33 -7.70 -12.84
N LYS A 3 -4.41 -7.65 -13.80
CA LYS A 3 -3.76 -6.41 -14.22
C LYS A 3 -4.87 -5.43 -14.68
N PRO A 4 -4.98 -4.24 -14.09
CA PRO A 4 -5.97 -3.26 -14.53
C PRO A 4 -5.66 -2.82 -15.96
N GLU A 5 -6.71 -2.58 -16.74
CA GLU A 5 -6.56 -2.02 -18.08
C GLU A 5 -6.07 -0.57 -17.99
N THR A 6 -5.25 -0.17 -18.95
CA THR A 6 -4.64 1.16 -19.02
C THR A 6 -5.69 2.28 -18.96
N ARG A 7 -6.82 2.09 -19.64
CA ARG A 7 -7.94 3.06 -19.64
C ARG A 7 -8.49 3.28 -18.23
N ASN A 8 -8.70 2.21 -17.47
CA ASN A 8 -9.21 2.30 -16.10
C ASN A 8 -8.24 3.05 -15.18
N LEU A 9 -6.92 2.89 -15.37
CA LEU A 9 -5.91 3.63 -14.62
C LEU A 9 -5.96 5.13 -14.92
N ILE A 10 -6.11 5.52 -16.19
CA ILE A 10 -6.23 6.92 -16.62
C ILE A 10 -7.52 7.54 -16.05
N GLU A 11 -8.66 6.88 -16.23
CA GLU A 11 -9.95 7.36 -15.74
C GLU A 11 -9.94 7.53 -14.21
N GLN A 12 -9.36 6.58 -13.49
CA GLN A 12 -9.20 6.67 -12.04
C GLN A 12 -8.28 7.83 -11.64
N ALA A 13 -7.14 8.00 -12.31
CA ALA A 13 -6.20 9.08 -12.01
C ALA A 13 -6.83 10.46 -12.22
N SER A 14 -7.54 10.64 -13.33
CA SER A 14 -8.26 11.87 -13.64
C SER A 14 -9.37 12.16 -12.61
N LYS A 15 -10.25 11.18 -12.36
CA LYS A 15 -11.39 11.33 -11.44
C LYS A 15 -10.96 11.63 -10.01
N GLU A 16 -9.93 10.94 -9.53
CA GLU A 16 -9.47 11.04 -8.14
C GLU A 16 -8.32 12.03 -7.96
N LYS A 17 -7.93 12.76 -9.01
CA LYS A 17 -6.78 13.69 -9.01
C LYS A 17 -5.48 13.03 -8.53
N ARG A 18 -5.24 11.77 -8.92
CA ARG A 18 -4.02 11.04 -8.58
C ARG A 18 -2.95 11.26 -9.63
N VAL A 19 -1.69 11.11 -9.22
CA VAL A 19 -0.56 11.04 -10.14
C VAL A 19 -0.35 9.60 -10.59
N LEU A 20 -0.38 9.35 -11.90
CA LEU A 20 -0.09 8.06 -12.50
C LEU A 20 1.42 7.89 -12.66
N LEU A 21 2.01 6.99 -11.88
CA LEU A 21 3.40 6.57 -12.05
C LEU A 21 3.50 5.53 -13.16
N THR A 22 4.35 5.75 -14.16
CA THR A 22 4.53 4.81 -15.26
C THR A 22 5.95 4.80 -15.80
N ARG A 23 6.37 3.67 -16.38
CA ARG A 23 7.57 3.59 -17.24
C ARG A 23 7.22 3.55 -18.73
N ASP A 24 5.94 3.42 -19.07
CA ASP A 24 5.47 3.30 -20.45
C ASP A 24 5.51 4.66 -21.14
N ALA A 25 6.50 4.84 -22.02
CA ALA A 25 6.65 6.04 -22.83
C ALA A 25 5.47 6.30 -23.77
N LYS A 26 4.69 5.27 -24.14
CA LYS A 26 3.49 5.43 -24.97
C LYS A 26 2.43 6.24 -24.24
N LEU A 27 2.23 5.98 -22.95
CA LEU A 27 1.20 6.66 -22.14
C LEU A 27 1.43 8.17 -22.05
N LEU A 28 2.68 8.60 -21.99
CA LEU A 28 3.05 10.01 -21.92
C LEU A 28 2.78 10.76 -23.23
N ARG A 29 2.91 10.09 -24.38
CA ARG A 29 2.74 10.73 -25.70
C ARG A 29 1.28 11.07 -26.02
N HIS A 30 0.35 10.29 -25.52
CA HIS A 30 -1.06 10.43 -25.86
C HIS A 30 -1.78 11.54 -25.07
N SER A 31 -1.09 12.22 -24.13
CA SER A 31 -1.62 13.36 -23.37
C SER A 31 -3.00 13.11 -22.75
N TYR A 32 -3.28 11.86 -22.32
CA TYR A 32 -4.57 11.48 -21.72
C TYR A 32 -4.80 12.11 -20.34
N LEU A 33 -3.72 12.52 -19.68
CA LEU A 33 -3.72 13.19 -18.39
C LEU A 33 -3.00 14.53 -18.57
N ILE A 34 -3.41 15.52 -17.77
CA ILE A 34 -2.68 16.79 -17.66
C ILE A 34 -1.26 16.54 -17.15
N GLU A 35 -0.31 17.40 -17.52
CA GLU A 35 1.13 17.17 -17.32
C GLU A 35 1.52 16.85 -15.86
N ASN A 36 0.82 17.45 -14.89
CA ASN A 36 1.05 17.22 -13.45
C ASN A 36 0.35 15.98 -12.87
N GLN A 37 -0.37 15.19 -13.67
CA GLN A 37 -1.05 13.96 -13.23
C GLN A 37 -0.38 12.68 -13.75
N ILE A 38 0.76 12.78 -14.41
CA ILE A 38 1.53 11.61 -14.87
C ILE A 38 3.01 11.83 -14.64
N TYR A 39 3.70 10.81 -14.15
CA TYR A 39 5.14 10.87 -13.94
C TYR A 39 5.83 9.64 -14.49
N ARG A 40 6.90 9.89 -15.25
CA ARG A 40 7.74 8.83 -15.81
C ARG A 40 8.80 8.43 -14.81
N VAL A 41 8.65 7.25 -14.22
CA VAL A 41 9.68 6.66 -13.38
C VAL A 41 10.90 6.31 -14.23
N LYS A 42 12.08 6.76 -13.83
CA LYS A 42 13.33 6.60 -14.57
C LYS A 42 14.05 5.32 -14.17
N SER A 43 14.17 5.05 -12.87
CA SER A 43 14.94 3.90 -12.38
C SER A 43 14.27 2.56 -12.73
N LEU A 44 15.10 1.55 -13.02
CA LEU A 44 14.72 0.15 -13.23
C LEU A 44 14.68 -0.65 -11.92
N LEU A 45 15.33 -0.16 -10.86
CA LEU A 45 15.52 -0.87 -9.60
C LEU A 45 14.47 -0.44 -8.58
N LYS A 46 13.77 -1.41 -7.96
CA LYS A 46 12.58 -1.14 -7.12
C LYS A 46 12.84 -0.16 -5.97
N ASN A 47 13.97 -0.28 -5.30
CA ASN A 47 14.29 0.60 -4.17
C ASN A 47 14.58 2.03 -4.65
N GLU A 48 15.33 2.16 -5.76
CA GLU A 48 15.59 3.47 -6.37
C GLU A 48 14.32 4.11 -6.94
N GLN A 49 13.37 3.33 -7.44
CA GLN A 49 12.06 3.85 -7.86
C GLN A 49 11.31 4.48 -6.68
N LEU A 50 11.36 3.85 -5.50
CA LEU A 50 10.74 4.39 -4.30
C LEU A 50 11.41 5.71 -3.89
N THR A 51 12.74 5.73 -3.81
CA THR A 51 13.51 6.94 -3.50
C THR A 51 13.23 8.06 -4.51
N GLU A 52 13.24 7.75 -5.80
CA GLU A 52 12.92 8.69 -6.89
C GLU A 52 11.54 9.34 -6.70
N VAL A 53 10.52 8.55 -6.37
CA VAL A 53 9.16 9.06 -6.16
C VAL A 53 9.10 9.95 -4.92
N ILE A 54 9.71 9.53 -3.80
CA ILE A 54 9.72 10.33 -2.57
C ILE A 54 10.38 11.69 -2.81
N GLU A 55 11.57 11.71 -3.44
CA GLU A 55 12.32 12.93 -3.73
C GLU A 55 11.59 13.83 -4.75
N THR A 56 11.06 13.26 -5.83
CA THR A 56 10.38 14.01 -6.89
C THR A 56 9.13 14.72 -6.37
N PHE A 57 8.32 14.03 -5.56
CA PHE A 57 7.08 14.58 -5.02
C PHE A 57 7.24 15.22 -3.64
N LYS A 58 8.47 15.26 -3.11
CA LYS A 58 8.80 15.79 -1.78
C LYS A 58 7.87 15.21 -0.70
N LEU A 59 7.69 13.89 -0.75
CA LEU A 59 6.79 13.21 0.19
C LEU A 59 7.43 13.19 1.57
N GLU A 60 6.72 13.71 2.56
CA GLU A 60 7.07 13.54 3.96
C GLU A 60 6.60 12.16 4.40
N ILE A 61 7.55 11.31 4.80
CA ILE A 61 7.26 9.98 5.30
C ILE A 61 7.63 9.91 6.77
N SER A 62 6.69 9.45 7.57
CA SER A 62 6.88 9.14 8.97
C SER A 62 6.52 7.68 9.24
N GLU A 63 7.14 7.10 10.27
CA GLU A 63 6.96 5.71 10.62
C GLU A 63 5.51 5.39 11.01
N ASP A 64 4.84 6.31 11.72
CA ASP A 64 3.44 6.16 12.15
C ASP A 64 2.43 6.12 11.00
N GLN A 65 2.82 6.61 9.81
CA GLN A 65 1.99 6.56 8.60
C GLN A 65 2.24 5.32 7.74
N LEU A 66 3.26 4.51 8.07
CA LEU A 66 3.55 3.26 7.37
C LEU A 66 2.46 2.23 7.62
N MET A 67 2.23 1.38 6.62
CA MET A 67 1.26 0.30 6.69
C MET A 67 -0.17 0.75 7.04
N SER A 68 -0.51 2.04 6.84
CA SER A 68 -1.83 2.63 7.14
C SER A 68 -2.93 2.29 6.13
N ARG A 69 -2.59 1.57 5.05
CA ARG A 69 -3.50 1.19 3.96
C ARG A 69 -3.41 -0.29 3.65
N CYS A 70 -4.52 -0.86 3.21
CA CYS A 70 -4.58 -2.25 2.76
C CYS A 70 -3.71 -2.47 1.51
N THR A 71 -2.71 -3.34 1.60
CA THR A 71 -1.82 -3.70 0.47
C THR A 71 -2.55 -4.38 -0.71
N LYS A 72 -3.76 -4.90 -0.48
CA LYS A 72 -4.58 -5.57 -1.52
C LYS A 72 -5.47 -4.62 -2.31
N CYS A 73 -6.00 -3.56 -1.70
CA CYS A 73 -6.98 -2.67 -2.35
C CYS A 73 -6.79 -1.17 -2.10
N ASN A 74 -5.77 -0.78 -1.33
CA ASN A 74 -5.52 0.59 -0.87
C ASN A 74 -6.63 1.20 -0.01
N GLY A 75 -7.56 0.38 0.51
CA GLY A 75 -8.61 0.81 1.45
C GLY A 75 -8.06 1.17 2.83
N ARG A 76 -8.85 1.91 3.63
CA ARG A 76 -8.53 2.18 5.04
C ARG A 76 -8.87 0.96 5.92
N PHE A 77 -8.29 0.94 7.11
CA PHE A 77 -8.62 -0.02 8.15
C PHE A 77 -9.78 0.48 9.03
N ILE A 78 -10.37 -0.46 9.77
CA ILE A 78 -11.23 -0.15 10.92
C ILE A 78 -10.50 0.79 11.90
N GLN A 79 -11.25 1.63 12.62
CA GLN A 79 -10.66 2.61 13.54
C GLN A 79 -10.15 2.00 14.85
N LYS A 80 -10.67 0.83 15.21
CA LYS A 80 -10.30 0.10 16.43
C LYS A 80 -9.81 -1.29 16.03
N ALA A 81 -8.68 -1.70 16.58
CA ALA A 81 -8.18 -3.06 16.38
C ALA A 81 -9.17 -4.11 16.93
N LEU A 82 -9.23 -5.25 16.26
CA LEU A 82 -9.95 -6.43 16.73
C LEU A 82 -9.08 -7.23 17.68
N THR A 83 -9.73 -7.86 18.67
CA THR A 83 -9.10 -8.91 19.47
C THR A 83 -8.88 -10.18 18.63
N THR A 84 -8.07 -11.12 19.13
CA THR A 84 -7.90 -12.44 18.50
C THR A 84 -9.23 -13.14 18.23
N GLU A 85 -10.16 -13.13 19.19
CA GLU A 85 -11.46 -13.79 19.07
C GLU A 85 -12.33 -13.16 17.99
N GLU A 86 -12.37 -11.82 17.94
CA GLU A 86 -13.08 -11.06 16.91
C GLU A 86 -12.47 -11.28 15.52
N ALA A 87 -11.13 -11.31 15.43
CA ALA A 87 -10.41 -11.57 14.20
C ALA A 87 -10.68 -12.98 13.66
N VAL A 88 -10.69 -14.00 14.52
CA VAL A 88 -11.02 -15.39 14.13
C VAL A 88 -12.44 -15.48 13.57
N LYS A 89 -13.41 -14.83 14.22
CA LYS A 89 -14.80 -14.75 13.70
C LYS A 89 -14.85 -14.04 12.36
N ALA A 90 -14.16 -12.91 12.21
CA ALA A 90 -14.12 -12.14 10.98
C ALA A 90 -13.38 -12.85 9.82
N ALA A 91 -12.43 -13.73 10.15
CA ALA A 91 -11.65 -14.49 9.18
C ALA A 91 -12.37 -15.75 8.67
N GLN A 92 -13.40 -16.23 9.40
CA GLN A 92 -14.05 -17.50 9.15
C GLN A 92 -14.51 -17.63 7.68
N GLY A 93 -13.99 -18.64 6.98
CA GLY A 93 -14.31 -18.91 5.57
C GLY A 93 -13.65 -17.97 4.55
N PHE A 94 -12.85 -16.99 4.99
CA PHE A 94 -12.22 -15.99 4.13
C PHE A 94 -10.69 -15.99 4.21
N GLN A 95 -10.13 -16.20 5.40
CA GLN A 95 -8.70 -16.14 5.67
C GLN A 95 -8.33 -17.10 6.80
N VAL A 96 -7.16 -17.74 6.71
CA VAL A 96 -6.62 -18.56 7.79
C VAL A 96 -5.73 -17.69 8.66
N ILE A 97 -6.05 -17.61 9.95
CA ILE A 97 -5.16 -17.04 10.96
C ILE A 97 -4.34 -18.20 11.54
N PRO A 98 -2.99 -18.18 11.43
CA PRO A 98 -2.15 -19.21 12.01
C PRO A 98 -2.40 -19.37 13.52
N SER A 99 -2.57 -20.62 13.99
CA SER A 99 -2.88 -20.91 15.39
C SER A 99 -1.80 -20.44 16.37
N CYS A 100 -0.53 -20.37 15.93
CA CYS A 100 0.58 -19.84 16.72
C CYS A 100 0.46 -18.35 17.10
N LEU A 101 -0.57 -17.66 16.60
CA LEU A 101 -0.88 -16.27 16.93
C LEU A 101 -1.94 -16.14 18.04
N PHE A 102 -2.66 -17.20 18.37
CA PHE A 102 -3.80 -17.11 19.29
C PHE A 102 -3.39 -16.74 20.72
N ASP A 103 -2.21 -17.17 21.16
CA ASP A 103 -1.71 -16.91 22.51
C ASP A 103 -0.93 -15.59 22.65
N LYS A 104 -0.84 -14.79 21.57
CA LYS A 104 0.09 -13.65 21.50
C LYS A 104 -0.52 -12.28 21.84
N ASN A 105 -1.79 -12.22 22.28
CA ASN A 105 -2.53 -10.97 22.55
C ASN A 105 -2.28 -9.89 21.47
N LEU A 106 -2.46 -10.27 20.20
CA LEU A 106 -2.21 -9.39 19.07
C LEU A 106 -3.42 -8.53 18.74
N GLU A 107 -3.13 -7.33 18.26
CA GLU A 107 -4.11 -6.47 17.62
C GLU A 107 -4.24 -6.82 16.13
N PHE A 108 -5.49 -6.93 15.67
CA PHE A 108 -5.81 -7.22 14.28
C PHE A 108 -6.49 -6.03 13.61
N TRP A 109 -6.07 -5.72 12.39
CA TRP A 109 -6.62 -4.63 11.59
C TRP A 109 -7.32 -5.19 10.36
N GLN A 110 -8.59 -4.83 10.18
CA GLN A 110 -9.39 -5.27 9.03
C GLN A 110 -9.59 -4.15 8.03
N CYS A 111 -9.37 -4.42 6.74
CA CYS A 111 -9.71 -3.48 5.69
C CYS A 111 -11.24 -3.32 5.56
N ILE A 112 -11.74 -2.08 5.57
CA ILE A 112 -13.19 -1.83 5.47
C ILE A 112 -13.77 -2.22 4.11
N VAL A 113 -12.94 -2.23 3.06
CA VAL A 113 -13.33 -2.49 1.67
C VAL A 113 -13.28 -3.98 1.34
N CYS A 114 -12.09 -4.60 1.41
CA CYS A 114 -11.91 -5.98 0.96
C CYS A 114 -11.89 -7.01 2.09
N LYS A 115 -12.09 -6.58 3.35
CA LYS A 115 -12.15 -7.42 4.57
C LYS A 115 -10.89 -8.23 4.90
N GLN A 116 -9.78 -7.99 4.16
CA GLN A 116 -8.48 -8.56 4.47
C GLN A 116 -8.04 -8.18 5.89
N LEU A 117 -7.60 -9.18 6.66
CA LEU A 117 -7.07 -9.02 8.00
C LEU A 117 -5.54 -8.96 7.98
N TYR A 118 -5.01 -8.09 8.82
CA TYR A 118 -3.58 -7.83 9.04
C TYR A 118 -3.31 -7.83 10.56
N TRP A 119 -2.08 -8.14 10.94
CA TRP A 119 -1.60 -8.11 12.32
C TRP A 119 -0.09 -7.85 12.32
N GLU A 120 0.43 -7.46 13.48
CA GLU A 120 1.83 -7.12 13.65
C GLU A 120 2.72 -8.36 13.82
N GLY A 121 2.88 -9.13 12.74
CA GLY A 121 3.76 -10.31 12.71
C GLY A 121 5.16 -10.01 12.19
N GLY A 122 6.00 -11.04 12.05
CA GLY A 122 7.35 -10.88 11.48
C GLY A 122 7.36 -10.28 10.07
N GLN A 123 6.34 -10.57 9.24
CA GLN A 123 6.21 -9.94 7.91
C GLN A 123 5.99 -8.43 7.98
N TYR A 124 5.24 -7.96 9.00
CA TYR A 124 5.04 -6.53 9.23
C TYR A 124 6.37 -5.87 9.60
N HIS A 125 7.06 -6.40 10.61
CA HIS A 125 8.34 -5.84 11.08
C HIS A 125 9.38 -5.80 9.97
N ASN A 126 9.49 -6.87 9.18
CA ASN A 126 10.39 -6.92 8.03
C ASN A 126 10.03 -5.88 6.96
N ALA A 127 8.74 -5.63 6.72
CA ALA A 127 8.30 -4.64 5.75
C ALA A 127 8.56 -3.21 6.22
N VAL A 128 8.31 -2.92 7.51
CA VAL A 128 8.59 -1.62 8.14
C VAL A 128 10.08 -1.34 8.13
N GLN A 129 10.91 -2.25 8.65
CA GLN A 129 12.37 -2.07 8.69
C GLN A 129 12.95 -1.82 7.30
N LYS A 130 12.53 -2.62 6.31
CA LYS A 130 12.98 -2.43 4.93
C LYS A 130 12.60 -1.05 4.38
N PHE A 131 11.43 -0.54 4.75
CA PHE A 131 10.99 0.78 4.31
C PHE A 131 11.82 1.89 4.97
N ILE A 132 12.08 1.79 6.28
CA ILE A 132 12.96 2.68 7.05
C ILE A 132 14.36 2.72 6.42
N ASP A 133 14.95 1.55 6.15
CA ASP A 133 16.30 1.43 5.57
C ASP A 133 16.39 2.12 4.20
N ILE A 134 15.39 1.94 3.34
CA ILE A 134 15.37 2.55 2.00
C ILE A 134 15.19 4.07 2.09
N CYS A 135 14.30 4.53 2.97
CA CYS A 135 13.97 5.94 3.11
C CYS A 135 14.99 6.71 3.97
N LYS A 136 15.91 5.99 4.61
CA LYS A 136 16.88 6.54 5.58
C LYS A 136 16.19 7.43 6.61
N LEU A 137 14.99 7.03 7.04
CA LEU A 137 14.28 7.74 8.09
C LEU A 137 15.18 7.68 9.32
N LYS A 138 15.52 8.85 9.86
CA LYS A 138 16.23 8.95 11.13
C LYS A 138 15.17 9.17 12.20
N ASP A 139 15.35 8.50 13.32
CA ASP A 139 14.61 8.75 14.56
C ASP A 139 14.71 10.23 15.00
#